data_AF-A0A3R9HDA7-F1
#
_entry.id   AF-A0A3R9HDA7-F1
#
_cell.length_a   1.000
_cell.length_b   1.000
_cell.length_c   1.000
_cell.angle_alpha   90.00
_cell.angle_beta   90.00
_cell.angle_gamma   90.00
#
_symmetry.space_group_name_H-M   'P 1'
#
loop_
_entity.id
_entity.type
_entity.pdbx_description
1 polymer ?
#
loop_
_entity_poly.entity_id
_entity_poly.type
_entity_poly.pdbx_seq_one_letter_code
_entity_poly.pdbx_strand_id
1 'polypeptide(L)'
;MTKWIEHQNSPYNVSDVLDDKGVKLYKRGFRLLEEQLATYIKEHYSGVSKIEFSPIFVQGGDGQYMFHANVVPVIYDTHGNKVYLGRTVQNFGYASYGDYGDVRLDFNGFDEEIIELRVGDDFIDIAGNKKLPEEVKLSSKPKMDENIEALVKDGQLKDVVKSEEGSPSAEVIYNTEIKKGYHWEWH
;
A
#
# COMPACT_ATOMS: atom_id res chain seq x y z
N MET A 1 17.65 -25.88 22.35
CA MET A 1 17.00 -26.42 21.13
C MET A 1 15.67 -25.68 20.97
N THR A 2 15.73 -24.34 20.88
CA THR A 2 14.56 -23.46 21.19
C THR A 2 14.37 -22.35 20.16
N LYS A 3 15.46 -21.89 19.51
CA LYS A 3 15.40 -20.86 18.46
C LYS A 3 14.60 -21.26 17.20
N TRP A 4 14.57 -22.54 16.86
CA TRP A 4 13.88 -23.02 15.64
C TRP A 4 12.36 -22.97 15.74
N ILE A 5 11.80 -23.22 16.93
CA ILE A 5 10.34 -23.18 17.16
C ILE A 5 9.84 -21.73 17.24
N GLU A 6 10.64 -20.82 17.81
CA GLU A 6 10.33 -19.37 17.84
C GLU A 6 10.24 -18.77 16.43
N HIS A 7 11.10 -19.21 15.49
CA HIS A 7 11.05 -18.74 14.10
C HIS A 7 9.83 -19.25 13.32
N GLN A 8 9.27 -20.41 13.65
CA GLN A 8 8.04 -20.90 13.00
C GLN A 8 6.81 -20.07 13.36
N ASN A 9 6.75 -19.55 14.60
CA ASN A 9 5.63 -18.75 15.08
C ASN A 9 5.83 -17.23 14.90
N SER A 10 6.91 -16.80 14.26
CA SER A 10 7.15 -15.38 13.98
C SER A 10 6.15 -14.89 12.93
N PRO A 11 5.48 -13.72 13.13
CA PRO A 11 4.61 -13.15 12.11
C PRO A 11 5.39 -12.73 10.85
N TYR A 12 6.72 -12.67 10.91
CA TYR A 12 7.60 -12.38 9.78
C TYR A 12 8.05 -13.63 9.02
N ASN A 13 7.72 -14.83 9.49
CA ASN A 13 7.97 -16.06 8.74
C ASN A 13 6.77 -16.35 7.84
N VAL A 14 6.94 -16.08 6.55
CA VAL A 14 5.92 -16.24 5.50
C VAL A 14 6.18 -17.43 4.57
N SER A 15 7.09 -18.33 4.93
CA SER A 15 7.53 -19.44 4.06
C SER A 15 6.46 -20.48 3.71
N ASP A 16 5.35 -20.48 4.45
CA ASP A 16 4.15 -21.29 4.19
C ASP A 16 3.18 -20.66 3.19
N VAL A 17 3.36 -19.37 2.84
CA VAL A 17 2.49 -18.64 1.90
C VAL A 17 3.23 -18.00 0.73
N LEU A 18 4.51 -17.67 0.90
CA LEU A 18 5.39 -17.13 -0.14
C LEU A 18 6.75 -17.82 -0.08
N ASP A 19 7.22 -18.30 -1.22
CA ASP A 19 8.61 -18.75 -1.36
C ASP A 19 9.58 -17.57 -1.52
N ASP A 20 10.88 -17.86 -1.63
CA ASP A 20 11.91 -16.82 -1.75
C ASP A 20 11.75 -15.93 -3.00
N LYS A 21 11.18 -16.48 -4.09
CA LYS A 21 10.88 -15.71 -5.31
C LYS A 21 9.68 -14.78 -5.07
N GLY A 22 8.61 -15.30 -4.48
CA GLY A 22 7.43 -14.55 -4.09
C GLY A 22 7.75 -13.42 -3.12
N VAL A 23 8.57 -13.66 -2.09
CA VAL A 23 9.01 -12.60 -1.18
C VAL A 23 9.70 -11.45 -1.93
N LYS A 24 10.58 -11.75 -2.90
CA LYS A 24 11.26 -10.72 -3.70
C LYS A 24 10.28 -9.96 -4.59
N LEU A 25 9.40 -10.67 -5.28
CA LEU A 25 8.38 -10.09 -6.14
C LEU A 25 7.45 -9.16 -5.37
N TYR A 26 6.94 -9.59 -4.21
CA TYR A 26 6.05 -8.79 -3.37
C TYR A 26 6.73 -7.54 -2.84
N LYS A 27 7.96 -7.64 -2.33
CA LYS A 27 8.70 -6.46 -1.90
C LYS A 27 8.87 -5.45 -3.02
N ARG A 28 9.18 -5.92 -4.23
CA ARG A 28 9.39 -5.05 -5.39
C ARG A 28 8.09 -4.44 -5.89
N GLY A 29 7.05 -5.24 -6.05
CA GLY A 29 5.74 -4.79 -6.53
C GLY A 29 5.09 -3.79 -5.59
N PHE A 30 5.08 -4.10 -4.30
CA PHE A 30 4.55 -3.19 -3.29
C PHE A 30 5.37 -1.92 -3.15
N ARG A 31 6.70 -1.97 -3.35
CA ARG A 31 7.51 -0.75 -3.43
C ARG A 31 7.03 0.20 -4.54
N LEU A 32 6.70 -0.34 -5.71
CA LEU A 32 6.18 0.46 -6.83
C LEU A 32 4.75 0.95 -6.55
N LEU A 33 3.91 0.15 -5.89
CA LEU A 33 2.59 0.59 -5.42
C LEU A 33 2.70 1.74 -4.42
N GLU A 34 3.57 1.63 -3.41
CA GLU A 34 3.82 2.71 -2.44
C GLU A 34 4.29 3.99 -3.15
N GLU A 35 5.19 3.88 -4.14
CA GLU A 35 5.62 5.02 -4.96
C GLU A 35 4.44 5.63 -5.74
N GLN A 36 3.54 4.82 -6.29
CA GLN A 36 2.35 5.30 -7.01
C GLN A 36 1.41 6.08 -6.07
N LEU A 37 1.08 5.48 -4.92
CA LEU A 37 0.17 6.08 -3.95
C LEU A 37 0.76 7.34 -3.33
N ALA A 38 2.05 7.32 -2.97
CA ALA A 38 2.72 8.49 -2.41
C ALA A 38 2.83 9.63 -3.43
N THR A 39 3.16 9.32 -4.68
CA THR A 39 3.18 10.30 -5.77
C THR A 39 1.82 10.95 -5.93
N TYR A 40 0.74 10.17 -5.96
CA TYR A 40 -0.62 10.70 -6.07
C TYR A 40 -0.97 11.68 -4.94
N ILE A 41 -0.73 11.27 -3.69
CA ILE A 41 -1.01 12.13 -2.53
C ILE A 41 -0.16 13.42 -2.60
N LYS A 42 1.13 13.31 -2.96
CA LYS A 42 2.03 14.47 -3.04
C LYS A 42 1.68 15.43 -4.15
N GLU A 43 1.22 14.94 -5.30
CA GLU A 43 0.92 15.80 -6.45
C GLU A 43 -0.48 16.40 -6.35
N HIS A 44 -1.42 15.77 -5.63
CA HIS A 44 -2.84 16.18 -5.62
C HIS A 44 -3.40 16.67 -4.28
N TYR A 45 -2.60 16.68 -3.21
CA TYR A 45 -3.02 17.19 -1.91
C TYR A 45 -1.99 18.13 -1.28
N SER A 46 -2.43 19.34 -0.96
CA SER A 46 -1.70 20.26 -0.07
C SER A 46 -2.03 20.00 1.39
N GLY A 47 -1.14 20.44 2.29
CA GLY A 47 -1.32 20.28 3.73
C GLY A 47 -0.82 18.94 4.29
N VAL A 48 -0.19 18.10 3.47
CA VAL A 48 0.44 16.84 3.89
C VAL A 48 1.90 17.08 4.25
N SER A 49 2.33 16.67 5.44
CA SER A 49 3.71 16.78 5.89
C SER A 49 4.51 15.51 5.70
N LYS A 50 3.86 14.35 5.82
CA LYS A 50 4.49 13.03 5.71
C LYS A 50 3.50 11.97 5.27
N ILE A 51 4.01 10.98 4.54
CA ILE A 51 3.32 9.75 4.15
C ILE A 51 4.17 8.58 4.66
N GLU A 52 3.55 7.59 5.30
CA GLU A 52 4.22 6.33 5.63
C GLU A 52 3.34 5.13 5.28
N PHE A 53 3.98 3.97 5.15
CA PHE A 53 3.29 2.72 4.84
C PHE A 53 3.51 1.68 5.93
N SER A 54 2.47 0.87 6.15
CA SER A 54 2.58 -0.33 6.97
C SER A 54 3.50 -1.36 6.32
N PRO A 55 3.92 -2.41 7.06
CA PRO A 55 4.37 -3.64 6.42
C PRO A 55 3.31 -4.15 5.42
N ILE A 56 3.75 -4.95 4.46
CA ILE A 56 2.89 -5.71 3.56
C ILE A 56 2.27 -6.86 4.36
N PHE A 57 0.98 -6.78 4.61
CA PHE A 57 0.24 -7.79 5.35
C PHE A 57 -0.25 -8.89 4.42
N VAL A 58 0.24 -10.11 4.63
CA VAL A 58 -0.16 -11.30 3.87
C VAL A 58 -1.08 -12.21 4.68
N GLN A 59 -2.10 -12.75 4.02
CA GLN A 59 -3.12 -13.64 4.59
C GLN A 59 -3.53 -14.70 3.57
N GLY A 60 -4.09 -15.81 4.05
CA GLY A 60 -4.48 -16.94 3.21
C GLY A 60 -3.29 -17.53 2.45
N GLY A 61 -3.54 -18.20 1.33
CA GLY A 61 -2.50 -18.92 0.58
C GLY A 61 -2.01 -20.20 1.26
N ASP A 62 -2.62 -20.58 2.38
CA ASP A 62 -2.34 -21.78 3.18
C ASP A 62 -3.10 -23.03 2.70
N GLY A 63 -3.73 -22.94 1.53
CA GLY A 63 -4.59 -23.98 0.96
C GLY A 63 -6.03 -23.99 1.50
N GLN A 64 -6.36 -23.16 2.49
CA GLN A 64 -7.73 -23.02 3.02
C GLN A 64 -8.39 -21.73 2.56
N TYR A 65 -7.62 -20.64 2.54
CA TYR A 65 -8.13 -19.32 2.16
C TYR A 65 -7.36 -18.76 0.96
N MET A 66 -8.06 -17.93 0.19
CA MET A 66 -7.49 -17.17 -0.91
C MET A 66 -6.38 -16.25 -0.39
N PHE A 67 -5.26 -16.18 -1.13
CA PHE A 67 -4.15 -15.31 -0.77
C PHE A 67 -4.55 -13.83 -0.92
N HIS A 68 -4.13 -13.00 0.03
CA HIS A 68 -4.28 -11.56 0.01
C HIS A 68 -3.02 -10.87 0.52
N ALA A 69 -2.68 -9.72 -0.08
CA ALA A 69 -1.61 -8.84 0.36
C ALA A 69 -2.07 -7.38 0.34
N ASN A 70 -1.93 -6.68 1.47
CA ASN A 70 -2.37 -5.29 1.59
C ASN A 70 -1.35 -4.43 2.36
N VAL A 71 -1.35 -3.13 2.07
CA VAL A 71 -0.69 -2.10 2.89
C VAL A 71 -1.72 -1.11 3.41
N VAL A 72 -1.34 -0.38 4.45
CA VAL A 72 -2.08 0.77 4.96
C VAL A 72 -1.25 2.03 4.72
N PRO A 73 -1.63 2.89 3.77
CA PRO A 73 -1.08 4.23 3.67
C PRO A 73 -1.51 5.07 4.87
N VAL A 74 -0.59 5.88 5.37
CA VAL A 74 -0.79 6.78 6.50
C VAL A 74 -0.40 8.17 6.08
N ILE A 75 -1.24 9.15 6.41
CA ILE A 75 -1.01 10.55 6.10
C ILE A 75 -0.83 11.31 7.42
N TYR A 76 0.15 12.20 7.43
CA TYR A 76 0.31 13.23 8.44
C TYR A 76 0.01 14.60 7.83
N ASP A 77 -0.81 15.39 8.51
CA ASP A 77 -0.97 16.80 8.13
C ASP A 77 0.15 17.68 8.68
N THR A 78 0.17 18.95 8.27
CA THR A 78 1.15 19.94 8.74
C THR A 78 0.98 20.36 10.20
N HIS A 79 -0.09 19.91 10.87
CA HIS A 79 -0.34 20.12 12.29
C HIS A 79 0.11 18.94 13.15
N GLY A 80 0.58 17.86 12.53
CA GLY A 80 1.05 16.65 13.19
C GLY A 80 -0.04 15.62 13.50
N ASN A 81 -1.27 15.79 12.98
CA ASN A 81 -2.29 14.75 13.09
C ASN A 81 -1.95 13.58 12.16
N LYS A 82 -2.17 12.36 12.63
CA LYS A 82 -1.88 11.10 11.93
C LYS A 82 -3.17 10.36 11.65
N VAL A 83 -3.37 9.89 10.42
CA VAL A 83 -4.53 9.07 10.04
C VAL A 83 -4.13 7.88 9.18
N TYR A 84 -4.93 6.82 9.24
CA TYR A 84 -4.77 5.59 8.47
C TYR A 84 -5.84 5.56 7.37
N LEU A 85 -5.41 5.42 6.11
CA LEU A 85 -6.35 5.25 5.00
C LEU A 85 -6.91 3.82 4.98
N GLY A 86 -8.04 3.64 4.29
CA GLY A 86 -8.76 2.37 4.17
C GLY A 86 -9.41 1.90 5.47
N ARG A 87 -9.58 2.80 6.46
CA ARG A 87 -10.24 2.50 7.74
C ARG A 87 -11.67 2.95 7.75
N THR A 88 -12.41 2.57 8.79
CA THR A 88 -13.75 3.10 9.01
C THR A 88 -13.65 4.54 9.50
N VAL A 89 -14.34 5.46 8.83
CA VAL A 89 -14.57 6.81 9.33
C VAL A 89 -16.04 6.91 9.69
N GLN A 90 -16.34 7.22 10.95
CA GLN A 90 -17.68 7.12 11.53
C GLN A 90 -18.27 5.71 11.35
N ASN A 91 -19.22 5.53 10.42
CA ASN A 91 -19.89 4.26 10.16
C ASN A 91 -19.66 3.75 8.73
N PHE A 92 -18.71 4.33 7.98
CA PHE A 92 -18.43 3.97 6.60
C PHE A 92 -17.02 3.40 6.46
N GLY A 93 -16.91 2.19 5.89
CA GLY A 93 -15.63 1.54 5.61
C GLY A 93 -15.07 1.96 4.25
N TYR A 94 -13.79 2.35 4.22
CA TYR A 94 -13.10 2.75 3.00
C TYR A 94 -12.26 1.62 2.40
N ALA A 95 -11.88 1.78 1.13
CA ALA A 95 -11.20 0.73 0.37
C ALA A 95 -9.79 0.41 0.90
N SER A 96 -9.43 -0.88 0.90
CA SER A 96 -8.06 -1.32 1.16
C SER A 96 -7.15 -1.10 -0.05
N TYR A 97 -5.83 -1.18 0.17
CA TYR A 97 -4.82 -0.97 -0.87
C TYR A 97 -3.93 -2.21 -1.00
N GLY A 98 -3.94 -2.87 -2.16
CA GLY A 98 -3.26 -4.17 -2.30
C GLY A 98 -3.50 -4.95 -3.59
N ASP A 99 -3.30 -6.26 -3.51
CA ASP A 99 -3.17 -7.20 -4.64
C ASP A 99 -4.45 -7.49 -5.45
N TYR A 100 -5.62 -7.08 -4.95
CA TYR A 100 -6.88 -7.12 -5.72
C TYR A 100 -7.22 -5.78 -6.38
N GLY A 101 -6.84 -4.71 -5.69
CA GLY A 101 -7.32 -3.37 -5.97
C GLY A 101 -6.36 -2.54 -6.79
N ASP A 102 -5.05 -2.73 -6.62
CA ASP A 102 -4.07 -1.72 -7.02
C ASP A 102 -2.83 -2.29 -7.67
N VAL A 103 -2.43 -3.51 -7.31
CA VAL A 103 -1.25 -4.18 -7.86
C VAL A 103 -1.58 -5.63 -8.23
N ARG A 104 -1.00 -6.17 -9.30
CA ARG A 104 -1.01 -7.61 -9.61
C ARG A 104 0.41 -8.10 -9.73
N LEU A 105 0.68 -9.25 -9.15
CA LEU A 105 2.01 -9.83 -9.04
C LEU A 105 1.94 -11.30 -9.42
N ASP A 106 2.70 -11.70 -10.42
CA ASP A 106 2.77 -13.08 -10.86
C ASP A 106 4.12 -13.39 -11.54
N PHE A 107 4.28 -14.61 -12.01
CA PHE A 107 5.36 -15.01 -12.92
C PHE A 107 4.77 -15.54 -14.22
N ASN A 108 5.37 -15.19 -15.35
CA ASN A 108 4.97 -15.74 -16.63
C ASN A 108 5.44 -17.21 -16.78
N GLY A 109 5.09 -17.85 -17.90
CA GLY A 109 5.49 -19.25 -18.18
C GLY A 109 7.00 -19.49 -18.35
N PHE A 110 7.82 -18.44 -18.28
CA PHE A 110 9.28 -18.46 -18.34
C PHE A 110 9.93 -18.06 -17.01
N ASP A 111 9.17 -18.03 -15.90
CA ASP A 111 9.62 -17.58 -14.57
C ASP A 111 10.03 -16.09 -14.50
N GLU A 112 9.62 -15.26 -15.47
CA GLU A 112 9.86 -13.82 -15.44
C GLU A 112 8.77 -13.10 -14.63
N GLU A 113 9.18 -12.10 -13.84
CA GLU A 113 8.28 -11.31 -13.01
C GLU A 113 7.24 -10.57 -13.86
N ILE A 114 5.99 -10.56 -13.40
CA ILE A 114 4.91 -9.68 -13.86
C ILE A 114 4.56 -8.77 -12.69
N ILE A 115 4.58 -7.46 -12.93
CA ILE A 115 4.19 -6.45 -11.94
C ILE A 115 3.29 -5.44 -12.63
N GLU A 116 1.99 -5.53 -12.40
CA GLU A 116 1.03 -4.60 -12.99
C GLU A 116 0.49 -3.64 -11.92
N LEU A 117 0.44 -2.34 -12.22
CA LEU A 117 -0.24 -1.36 -11.38
C LEU A 117 -1.54 -0.91 -12.05
N ARG A 118 -2.57 -0.67 -11.24
CA ARG A 118 -3.84 -0.15 -11.72
C ARG A 118 -3.72 1.32 -12.12
N VAL A 119 -4.26 1.67 -13.28
CA VAL A 119 -4.45 3.05 -13.76
C VAL A 119 -5.85 3.14 -14.37
N GLY A 120 -6.76 3.85 -13.72
CA GLY A 120 -8.18 3.82 -14.10
C GLY A 120 -8.74 2.39 -13.99
N ASP A 121 -9.29 1.88 -15.08
CA ASP A 121 -9.84 0.52 -15.16
C ASP A 121 -8.81 -0.52 -15.63
N ASP A 122 -7.66 -0.07 -16.11
CA ASP A 122 -6.61 -0.92 -16.69
C ASP A 122 -5.52 -1.28 -15.69
N PHE A 123 -4.76 -2.32 -16.03
CA PHE A 123 -3.52 -2.72 -15.36
C PHE A 123 -2.37 -2.63 -16.35
N ILE A 124 -1.30 -1.94 -15.97
CA ILE A 124 -0.14 -1.70 -16.83
C ILE A 124 1.04 -2.47 -16.26
N ASP A 125 1.60 -3.39 -17.03
CA ASP A 125 2.80 -4.16 -16.67
C ASP A 125 4.05 -3.27 -16.69
N ILE A 126 4.69 -3.16 -15.53
CA ILE A 126 5.90 -2.39 -15.29
C ILE A 126 7.03 -3.25 -14.73
N ALA A 127 7.00 -4.57 -14.93
CA ALA A 127 8.01 -5.49 -14.43
C ALA A 127 9.45 -5.15 -14.86
N GLY A 128 9.66 -4.39 -15.95
CA GLY A 128 10.98 -3.89 -16.34
C GLY A 128 11.52 -2.70 -15.53
N ASN A 129 10.68 -2.05 -14.72
CA ASN A 129 10.98 -0.73 -14.15
C ASN A 129 11.50 -0.80 -12.71
N LYS A 130 12.62 -0.12 -12.44
CA LYS A 130 13.21 -0.06 -11.08
C LYS A 130 12.54 0.99 -10.17
N LYS A 131 11.84 1.94 -10.76
CA LYS A 131 11.13 3.06 -10.12
C LYS A 131 9.81 3.24 -10.84
N LEU A 132 8.84 3.89 -10.21
CA LEU A 132 7.57 4.23 -10.82
C LEU A 132 7.74 4.96 -12.17
N PRO A 133 7.28 4.40 -13.30
CA PRO A 133 7.28 5.10 -14.59
C PRO A 133 6.14 6.12 -14.66
N GLU A 134 6.28 7.14 -15.53
CA GLU A 134 5.29 8.23 -15.65
C GLU A 134 3.90 7.72 -16.09
N GLU A 135 3.86 6.69 -16.94
CA GLU A 135 2.62 6.11 -17.49
C GLU A 135 1.69 5.49 -16.43
N VAL A 136 2.22 5.17 -15.25
CA VAL A 136 1.43 4.63 -14.13
C VAL A 136 1.18 5.64 -13.01
N LYS A 137 1.57 6.91 -13.20
CA LYS A 137 1.13 7.97 -12.29
C LYS A 137 -0.38 8.14 -12.40
N LEU A 138 -1.02 8.34 -11.25
CA LEU A 138 -2.46 8.50 -11.19
C LEU A 138 -2.80 9.98 -11.36
N SER A 139 -3.71 10.29 -12.27
CA SER A 139 -4.36 11.62 -12.33
C SER A 139 -5.61 11.69 -11.47
N SER A 140 -6.16 10.54 -11.05
CA SER A 140 -7.31 10.43 -10.17
C SER A 140 -7.30 9.13 -9.36
N LYS A 141 -7.81 9.18 -8.13
CA LYS A 141 -8.06 7.99 -7.31
C LYS A 141 -9.31 8.18 -6.43
N PRO A 142 -10.52 8.15 -7.00
CA PRO A 142 -11.75 8.58 -6.33
C PRO A 142 -11.99 7.94 -4.95
N LYS A 143 -11.71 6.64 -4.78
CA LYS A 143 -11.87 5.95 -3.49
C LYS A 143 -10.92 6.45 -2.40
N MET A 144 -9.71 6.87 -2.78
CA MET A 144 -8.77 7.51 -1.86
C MET A 144 -9.22 8.93 -1.55
N ASP A 145 -9.69 9.66 -2.57
CA ASP A 145 -10.16 11.03 -2.42
C ASP A 145 -11.33 11.11 -1.43
N GLU A 146 -12.33 10.23 -1.61
CA GLU A 146 -13.48 10.09 -0.71
C GLU A 146 -13.04 9.79 0.74
N ASN A 147 -11.99 9.00 0.92
CA ASN A 147 -11.45 8.70 2.25
C ASN A 147 -10.80 9.91 2.90
N ILE A 148 -9.93 10.63 2.17
CA ILE A 148 -9.23 11.81 2.68
C ILE A 148 -10.24 12.91 3.02
N GLU A 149 -11.21 13.15 2.13
CA GLU A 149 -12.28 14.13 2.36
C GLU A 149 -13.11 13.81 3.61
N ALA A 150 -13.41 12.53 3.84
CA ALA A 150 -14.12 12.12 5.04
C ALA A 150 -13.30 12.35 6.32
N LEU A 151 -12.00 12.07 6.28
CA LEU A 151 -11.09 12.32 7.42
C LEU A 151 -10.96 13.81 7.73
N VAL A 152 -10.95 14.67 6.71
CA VAL A 152 -10.98 16.14 6.87
C VAL A 152 -12.32 16.59 7.46
N LYS A 153 -13.44 16.10 6.92
CA LYS A 153 -14.78 16.43 7.42
C LYS A 153 -15.02 15.98 8.86
N ASP A 154 -14.44 14.84 9.24
CA ASP A 154 -14.46 14.31 10.61
C ASP A 154 -13.52 15.07 11.56
N GLY A 155 -12.66 15.95 11.02
CA GLY A 155 -11.72 16.77 11.80
C GLY A 155 -10.46 16.04 12.24
N GLN A 156 -10.22 14.81 11.73
CA GLN A 156 -9.00 14.04 12.00
C GLN A 156 -7.80 14.58 11.20
N LEU A 157 -8.05 15.10 10.00
CA LEU A 157 -7.08 15.87 9.21
C LEU A 157 -7.45 17.35 9.22
N LYS A 158 -6.45 18.21 9.31
CA LYS A 158 -6.59 19.67 9.27
C LYS A 158 -5.83 20.28 8.11
N ASP A 159 -6.47 21.21 7.42
CA ASP A 159 -5.93 21.96 6.28
C ASP A 159 -5.38 21.11 5.13
N VAL A 160 -5.75 19.82 5.08
CA VAL A 160 -5.48 18.95 3.94
C VAL A 160 -6.53 19.23 2.88
N VAL A 161 -6.10 19.68 1.70
CA VAL A 161 -6.98 20.09 0.61
C VAL A 161 -6.51 19.51 -0.71
N LYS A 162 -7.45 19.11 -1.57
CA LYS A 162 -7.14 18.68 -2.92
C LYS A 162 -6.69 19.88 -3.74
N SER A 163 -5.51 19.79 -4.36
CA SER A 163 -4.83 20.92 -4.99
C SER A 163 -3.75 20.42 -5.95
N GLU A 164 -3.53 21.17 -7.04
CA GLU A 164 -2.47 20.91 -8.02
C GLU A 164 -1.09 21.42 -7.55
N GLU A 165 -1.05 22.29 -6.54
CA GLU A 165 0.20 22.67 -5.87
C GLU A 165 0.80 21.51 -5.08
N GLY A 166 -0.07 20.62 -4.55
CA GLY A 166 0.32 19.41 -3.85
C GLY A 166 1.12 19.68 -2.56
N SER A 167 1.87 18.66 -2.14
CA SER A 167 2.81 18.68 -1.01
C SER A 167 4.17 18.13 -1.44
N PRO A 168 4.91 18.83 -2.33
CA PRO A 168 6.16 18.32 -2.89
C PRO A 168 7.24 18.05 -1.84
N SER A 169 7.21 18.78 -0.72
CA SER A 169 8.13 18.62 0.41
C SER A 169 7.74 17.52 1.40
N ALA A 170 6.57 16.87 1.23
CA ALA A 170 6.15 15.81 2.13
C ALA A 170 7.17 14.66 2.15
N GLU A 171 7.55 14.23 3.34
CA GLU A 171 8.41 13.06 3.55
C GLU A 171 7.65 11.79 3.17
N VAL A 172 8.33 10.79 2.61
CA VAL A 172 7.74 9.48 2.32
C VAL A 172 8.58 8.37 2.95
N ILE A 173 7.97 7.60 3.85
CA ILE A 173 8.57 6.42 4.47
C ILE A 173 7.92 5.16 3.89
N TYR A 174 8.69 4.49 3.04
CA TYR A 174 8.32 3.24 2.39
C TYR A 174 8.60 2.04 3.30
N ASN A 175 7.82 0.96 3.17
CA ASN A 175 7.96 -0.21 4.02
C ASN A 175 7.65 -1.53 3.30
N THR A 176 8.72 -2.20 2.87
CA THR A 176 8.61 -3.51 2.19
C THR A 176 8.82 -4.69 3.14
N GLU A 177 8.70 -4.52 4.45
CA GLU A 177 8.61 -5.66 5.36
C GLU A 177 7.34 -6.46 5.06
N ILE A 178 7.41 -7.79 5.09
CA ILE A 178 6.24 -8.66 4.90
C ILE A 178 5.91 -9.29 6.25
N LYS A 179 4.63 -9.22 6.63
CA LYS A 179 4.11 -9.72 7.90
C LYS A 179 2.80 -10.48 7.68
N LYS A 180 2.60 -11.58 8.39
CA LYS A 180 1.31 -12.25 8.47
C LYS A 180 0.32 -11.46 9.32
N GLY A 181 -0.93 -11.53 8.92
CA GLY A 181 -2.06 -11.06 9.73
C GLY A 181 -2.85 -9.95 9.07
N TYR A 182 -3.71 -9.33 9.85
CA TYR A 182 -4.70 -8.42 9.34
C TYR A 182 -4.18 -6.99 9.27
N HIS A 183 -4.18 -6.39 8.07
CA HIS A 183 -3.73 -5.01 7.90
C HIS A 183 -4.53 -4.02 8.75
N TRP A 184 -5.80 -4.33 9.05
CA TRP A 184 -6.65 -3.51 9.91
C TRP A 184 -6.31 -3.61 11.41
N GLU A 185 -5.44 -4.52 11.84
CA GLU A 185 -4.96 -4.59 13.22
C GLU A 185 -3.73 -3.70 13.47
N TRP A 186 -3.15 -3.13 12.41
CA TRP A 186 -1.99 -2.25 12.53
C TRP A 186 -2.36 -0.87 13.09
N HIS A 187 -1.59 -0.40 14.07
CA HIS A 187 -1.71 0.90 14.75
C HIS A 187 -0.32 1.50 14.99
#